data_AF-A0A5R8M482-F1
#
_entry.id   AF-A0A5R8M482-F1
#
_cell.length_a   1.000
_cell.length_b   1.000
_cell.length_c   1.000
_cell.angle_alpha   90.00
_cell.angle_beta   90.00
_cell.angle_gamma   90.00
#
_symmetry.space_group_name_H-M   'P 1'
#
loop_
_entity.id
_entity.type
_entity.pdbx_description
1 polymer ?
#
loop_
_entity_poly.entity_id
_entity_poly.type
_entity_poly.pdbx_seq_one_letter_code
_entity_poly.pdbx_strand_id
1 'polypeptide(L)'
;IDTFVMDNSNSKKEGVSRTYQKVDGYTPIAAYLGNEGWCLGLELRPGKQHTMKESNAFLERVLPRAQGLTERPILLREDSGFDSQAHLALLERQRQAFAEADRRLDYVVKWNPRGSATADQDTWLAVAADYWEELRPGKRQALWTQTVSIRDDTKVEYVVKRVMRLVERTADRDG
;
A
#
# COMPACT_ATOMS: atom_id res chain seq x y z
N ILE A 1 0.62 -4.57 -5.65
CA ILE A 1 1.42 -5.77 -5.29
C ILE A 1 0.99 -6.22 -3.90
N ASP A 2 1.22 -7.48 -3.52
CA ASP A 2 0.88 -7.94 -2.17
C ASP A 2 1.68 -9.18 -1.78
N THR A 3 1.74 -9.48 -0.48
CA THR A 3 2.24 -10.74 0.05
C THR A 3 1.11 -11.65 0.51
N PHE A 4 1.26 -12.95 0.32
CA PHE A 4 0.28 -13.94 0.78
C PHE A 4 0.97 -15.11 1.47
N VAL A 5 0.22 -15.97 2.15
CA VAL A 5 0.78 -17.14 2.85
C VAL A 5 0.56 -18.41 2.03
N MET A 6 1.61 -19.20 1.88
CA MET A 6 1.53 -20.59 1.42
C MET A 6 1.84 -21.51 2.59
N ASP A 7 0.82 -22.21 3.11
CA ASP A 7 0.99 -23.18 4.17
C ASP A 7 1.82 -24.37 3.68
N ASN A 8 2.86 -24.70 4.43
CA ASN A 8 3.73 -25.84 4.16
C ASN A 8 4.13 -26.56 5.47
N SER A 9 3.22 -26.56 6.45
CA SER A 9 3.45 -26.99 7.84
C SER A 9 3.82 -28.48 7.95
N ASN A 10 3.48 -29.27 6.94
CA ASN A 10 3.78 -30.71 6.89
C ASN A 10 5.15 -31.02 6.26
N SER A 11 6.03 -30.03 6.08
CA SER A 11 7.35 -30.22 5.49
C SER A 11 8.45 -29.47 6.23
N LYS A 12 9.70 -29.84 5.96
CA LYS A 12 10.91 -29.16 6.47
C LYS A 12 11.75 -28.57 5.34
N LYS A 13 11.08 -28.03 4.31
CA LYS A 13 11.78 -27.41 3.17
C LYS A 13 12.50 -26.14 3.62
N GLU A 14 13.58 -25.80 2.91
CA GLU A 14 14.31 -24.56 3.14
C GLU A 14 13.37 -23.34 3.04
N GLY A 15 13.54 -22.37 3.94
CA GLY A 15 12.74 -21.14 3.99
C GLY A 15 11.36 -21.27 4.66
N VAL A 16 10.87 -22.49 4.90
CA VAL A 16 9.64 -22.71 5.69
C VAL A 16 9.87 -22.17 7.11
N SER A 17 9.04 -21.23 7.52
CA SER A 17 9.11 -20.62 8.85
C SER A 17 7.77 -20.01 9.25
N ARG A 18 7.67 -19.60 10.51
CA ARG A 18 6.45 -19.02 11.06
C ARG A 18 6.01 -17.77 10.28
N THR A 19 4.80 -17.81 9.74
CA THR A 19 4.17 -16.70 9.01
C THR A 19 3.33 -15.81 9.92
N TYR A 20 2.89 -14.65 9.41
CA TYR A 20 1.98 -13.76 10.15
C TYR A 20 0.58 -14.36 10.38
N GLN A 21 0.18 -15.36 9.57
CA GLN A 21 -1.06 -16.13 9.75
C GLN A 21 -0.92 -17.29 10.73
N LYS A 22 0.21 -17.41 11.44
CA LYS A 22 0.44 -18.44 12.46
C LYS A 22 0.40 -19.88 11.90
N VAL A 23 0.84 -20.05 10.65
CA VAL A 23 1.19 -21.35 10.04
C VAL A 23 2.66 -21.37 9.63
N ASP A 24 3.25 -22.56 9.49
CA ASP A 24 4.64 -22.70 9.05
C ASP A 24 4.67 -22.84 7.53
N GLY A 25 5.27 -21.86 6.86
CA GLY A 25 5.13 -21.76 5.41
C GLY A 25 6.03 -20.71 4.79
N TYR A 26 5.60 -20.24 3.63
CA TYR A 26 6.23 -19.14 2.89
C TYR A 26 5.33 -17.91 2.91
N THR A 27 5.92 -16.73 2.69
CA THR A 27 5.19 -15.46 2.54
C THR A 27 5.55 -14.81 1.20
N PRO A 28 5.23 -15.42 0.04
CA PRO A 28 5.64 -14.88 -1.27
C PRO A 28 5.11 -13.47 -1.49
N ILE A 29 5.79 -12.73 -2.36
CA ILE A 29 5.27 -11.48 -2.92
C ILE A 29 4.82 -11.70 -4.36
N ALA A 30 3.71 -11.08 -4.74
CA ALA A 30 3.19 -11.12 -6.10
C ALA A 30 2.79 -9.74 -6.62
N ALA A 31 2.88 -9.61 -7.95
CA ALA A 31 2.38 -8.49 -8.71
C ALA A 31 1.47 -8.99 -9.82
N TYR A 32 0.26 -8.42 -9.89
CA TYR A 32 -0.71 -8.72 -10.92
C TYR A 32 -1.13 -7.43 -11.63
N LEU A 33 -1.32 -7.51 -12.95
CA LEU A 33 -2.00 -6.47 -13.72
C LEU A 33 -3.51 -6.75 -13.68
N GLY A 34 -4.26 -5.81 -13.10
CA GLY A 34 -5.56 -6.10 -12.48
C GLY A 34 -6.66 -6.66 -13.39
N ASN A 35 -6.95 -6.02 -14.53
CA ASN A 35 -8.17 -6.32 -15.29
C ASN A 35 -8.18 -7.74 -15.89
N GLU A 36 -7.01 -8.24 -16.25
CA GLU A 36 -6.86 -9.52 -16.94
C GLU A 36 -6.12 -10.56 -16.09
N GLY A 37 -5.67 -10.19 -14.89
CA GLY A 37 -5.03 -11.10 -13.93
C GLY A 37 -3.63 -11.56 -14.33
N TRP A 38 -2.93 -10.83 -15.20
CA TRP A 38 -1.57 -11.20 -15.63
C TRP A 38 -0.60 -11.17 -14.43
N CYS A 39 -0.01 -12.31 -14.10
CA CYS A 39 1.07 -12.37 -13.12
C CYS A 39 2.34 -11.74 -13.73
N LEU A 40 2.72 -10.58 -13.20
CA LEU A 40 3.92 -9.85 -13.63
C LEU A 40 5.17 -10.35 -12.89
N GLY A 41 5.00 -10.92 -11.70
CA GLY A 41 6.07 -11.45 -10.89
C GLY A 41 5.55 -12.18 -9.67
N LEU A 42 6.23 -13.26 -9.32
CA LEU A 42 5.98 -14.05 -8.12
C LEU A 42 7.34 -14.48 -7.55
N GLU A 43 7.66 -14.04 -6.35
CA GLU A 43 8.91 -14.38 -5.69
C GLU A 43 8.62 -15.11 -4.37
N LEU A 44 9.11 -16.34 -4.27
CA LEU A 44 9.04 -17.13 -3.06
C LEU A 44 9.89 -16.46 -1.98
N ARG A 45 9.31 -16.26 -0.79
CA ARG A 45 10.01 -15.67 0.36
C ARG A 45 9.82 -16.53 1.60
N PRO A 46 10.82 -16.63 2.48
CA PRO A 46 10.67 -17.31 3.76
C PRO A 46 9.47 -16.80 4.56
N GLY A 47 8.79 -17.67 5.29
CA GLY A 47 7.59 -17.33 6.06
C GLY A 47 7.75 -16.14 7.01
N LYS A 48 8.91 -16.03 7.66
CA LYS A 48 9.26 -14.94 8.59
C LYS A 48 9.70 -13.63 7.92
N GLN A 49 9.73 -13.55 6.59
CA GLN A 49 10.17 -12.35 5.88
C GLN A 49 9.17 -11.22 6.06
N HIS A 50 9.65 -10.07 6.54
CA HIS A 50 8.85 -8.86 6.66
C HIS A 50 8.40 -8.36 5.28
N THR A 51 7.15 -7.91 5.15
CA THR A 51 6.52 -7.50 3.87
C THR A 51 7.37 -6.53 3.06
N MET A 52 8.06 -5.58 3.69
CA MET A 52 8.90 -4.60 2.99
C MET A 52 10.27 -5.08 2.54
N LYS A 53 10.76 -6.20 3.08
CA LYS A 53 12.11 -6.67 2.74
C LYS A 53 12.15 -7.06 1.26
N GLU A 54 13.02 -6.37 0.51
CA GLU A 54 13.23 -6.52 -0.94
C GLU A 54 12.02 -6.17 -1.83
N SER A 55 10.97 -5.57 -1.28
CA SER A 55 9.78 -5.19 -2.05
C SER A 55 10.02 -4.04 -3.03
N ASN A 56 10.93 -3.13 -2.69
CA ASN A 56 11.40 -2.08 -3.60
C ASN A 56 12.07 -2.68 -4.85
N ALA A 57 13.02 -3.60 -4.64
CA ALA A 57 13.70 -4.29 -5.73
C ALA A 57 12.74 -5.16 -6.56
N PHE A 58 11.75 -5.78 -5.92
CA PHE A 58 10.68 -6.50 -6.62
C PHE A 58 9.88 -5.56 -7.54
N LEU A 59 9.49 -4.38 -7.05
CA LEU A 59 8.75 -3.39 -7.83
C LEU A 59 9.55 -2.89 -9.04
N GLU A 60 10.84 -2.59 -8.85
CA GLU A 60 11.77 -2.19 -9.93
C GLU A 60 11.87 -3.24 -11.03
N ARG A 61 11.77 -4.53 -10.71
CA ARG A 61 11.73 -5.63 -11.70
C ARG A 61 10.37 -5.76 -12.41
N VAL A 62 9.28 -5.42 -11.73
CA VAL A 62 7.91 -5.63 -12.20
C VAL A 62 7.41 -4.49 -13.08
N LEU A 63 7.73 -3.23 -12.77
CA LEU A 63 7.24 -2.07 -13.53
C LEU A 63 7.62 -2.11 -15.02
N PRO A 64 8.86 -2.48 -15.42
CA PRO A 64 9.22 -2.62 -16.83
C PRO A 64 8.40 -3.70 -17.55
N ARG A 65 8.06 -4.80 -16.86
CA ARG A 65 7.20 -5.86 -17.41
C ARG A 65 5.80 -5.34 -17.69
N ALA A 66 5.26 -4.51 -16.79
CA ALA A 66 3.97 -3.87 -16.98
C ALA A 66 3.99 -2.92 -18.19
N GLN A 67 5.07 -2.14 -18.36
CA GLN A 67 5.22 -1.23 -19.51
C GLN A 67 5.24 -1.95 -20.86
N GLY A 68 5.79 -3.18 -20.90
CA GLY A 68 5.81 -4.02 -22.10
C GLY A 68 4.46 -4.69 -22.43
N LEU A 69 3.52 -4.74 -21.48
CA LEU A 69 2.22 -5.40 -21.66
C LEU A 69 1.07 -4.43 -21.99
N THR A 70 1.22 -3.15 -21.65
CA THR A 70 0.18 -2.14 -21.90
C THR A 70 0.81 -0.77 -22.07
N GLU A 71 0.23 0.07 -22.91
CA GLU A 71 0.56 1.49 -23.02
C GLU A 71 -0.32 2.38 -22.14
N ARG A 72 -1.40 1.82 -21.59
CA ARG A 72 -2.35 2.57 -20.74
C ARG A 72 -1.67 3.07 -19.45
N PRO A 73 -2.18 4.16 -18.85
CA PRO A 73 -1.76 4.57 -17.52
C PRO A 73 -1.84 3.43 -16.51
N ILE A 74 -0.80 3.31 -15.67
CA ILE A 74 -0.71 2.28 -14.64
C ILE A 74 -1.06 2.91 -13.28
N LEU A 75 -1.93 2.24 -12.53
CA LEU A 75 -2.21 2.57 -11.13
C LEU A 75 -1.63 1.47 -10.24
N LEU A 76 -0.57 1.78 -9.50
CA LEU A 76 -0.04 0.88 -8.47
C LEU A 76 -0.93 0.95 -7.22
N ARG A 77 -1.40 -0.20 -6.76
CA ARG A 77 -2.21 -0.32 -5.54
C ARG A 77 -1.54 -1.23 -4.52
N GLU A 78 -1.43 -0.72 -3.30
CA GLU A 78 -0.77 -1.38 -2.18
C GLU A 78 -1.52 -1.17 -0.87
N ASP A 79 -1.35 -2.11 0.05
CA ASP A 79 -1.93 -2.02 1.39
C ASP A 79 -1.02 -1.24 2.36
N SER A 80 -1.41 -1.20 3.63
CA SER A 80 -0.69 -0.45 4.67
C SER A 80 0.64 -1.08 5.09
N GLY A 81 0.95 -2.28 4.63
CA GLY A 81 2.25 -2.91 4.80
C GLY A 81 3.36 -2.19 4.02
N PHE A 82 2.99 -1.43 2.98
CA PHE A 82 3.90 -0.70 2.10
C PHE A 82 4.07 0.79 2.43
N ASP A 83 3.39 1.28 3.48
CA ASP A 83 3.45 2.67 3.91
C ASP A 83 4.71 2.99 4.74
N SER A 84 5.83 3.17 4.01
CA SER A 84 7.09 3.68 4.55
C SER A 84 7.61 4.83 3.70
N GLN A 85 8.30 5.80 4.32
CA GLN A 85 8.78 6.98 3.58
C GLN A 85 9.72 6.61 2.41
N ALA A 86 10.64 5.67 2.65
CA ALA A 86 11.57 5.20 1.62
C ALA A 86 10.84 4.55 0.43
N HIS A 87 9.75 3.81 0.69
CA HIS A 87 8.94 3.20 -0.37
C HIS A 87 8.15 4.25 -1.16
N LEU A 88 7.44 5.17 -0.49
CA LEU A 88 6.70 6.23 -1.16
C LEU A 88 7.61 7.13 -2.00
N ALA A 89 8.83 7.42 -1.53
CA ALA A 89 9.80 8.17 -2.31
C ALA A 89 10.31 7.39 -3.54
N LEU A 90 10.47 6.07 -3.44
CA LEU A 90 10.71 5.23 -4.61
C LEU A 90 9.56 5.35 -5.63
N LEU A 91 8.30 5.35 -5.18
CA LEU A 91 7.15 5.49 -6.07
C LEU A 91 7.16 6.83 -6.81
N GLU A 92 7.52 7.92 -6.14
CA GLU A 92 7.68 9.23 -6.78
C GLU A 92 8.79 9.24 -7.83
N ARG A 93 9.94 8.60 -7.55
CA ARG A 93 11.01 8.45 -8.56
C ARG A 93 10.56 7.62 -9.76
N GLN A 94 9.87 6.51 -9.53
CA GLN A 94 9.31 5.69 -10.61
C GLN A 94 8.29 6.48 -11.43
N ARG A 95 7.45 7.29 -10.78
CA ARG A 95 6.48 8.17 -11.44
C ARG A 95 7.16 9.21 -12.33
N GLN A 96 8.24 9.83 -11.86
CA GLN A 96 9.06 10.74 -12.65
C GLN A 96 9.69 10.04 -13.86
N ALA A 97 10.31 8.87 -13.67
CA ALA A 97 10.90 8.08 -14.75
C ALA A 97 9.85 7.65 -15.81
N PHE A 98 8.63 7.34 -15.39
CA PHE A 98 7.53 7.09 -16.33
C PHE A 98 7.19 8.34 -17.14
N ALA A 99 7.07 9.49 -16.48
CA ALA A 99 6.76 10.75 -17.15
C ALA A 99 7.84 11.15 -18.18
N GLU A 100 9.12 10.94 -17.88
CA GLU A 100 10.23 11.15 -18.82
C GLU A 100 10.12 10.29 -20.09
N ALA A 101 9.49 9.11 -19.98
CA ALA A 101 9.23 8.21 -21.09
C ALA A 101 7.88 8.45 -21.80
N ASP A 102 7.20 9.56 -21.52
CA ASP A 102 5.82 9.85 -21.98
C ASP A 102 4.80 8.77 -21.55
N ARG A 103 5.04 8.18 -20.38
CA ARG A 103 4.18 7.17 -19.74
C ARG A 103 3.61 7.73 -18.44
N ARG A 104 2.50 7.15 -17.98
CA ARG A 104 1.86 7.56 -16.72
C ARG A 104 1.84 6.42 -15.69
N LEU A 105 2.41 6.70 -14.53
CA LEU A 105 2.30 5.90 -13.32
C LEU A 105 1.71 6.78 -12.20
N ASP A 106 0.61 6.31 -11.59
CA ASP A 106 0.10 6.86 -10.35
C ASP A 106 0.03 5.73 -9.31
N TYR A 107 -0.12 6.07 -8.03
CA TYR A 107 -0.21 5.07 -6.96
C TYR A 107 -1.26 5.43 -5.91
N VAL A 108 -1.78 4.40 -5.23
CA VAL A 108 -2.58 4.49 -4.02
C VAL A 108 -2.05 3.48 -3.02
N VAL A 109 -1.43 3.99 -1.97
CA VAL A 109 -0.97 3.20 -0.82
C VAL A 109 -1.90 3.48 0.36
N LYS A 110 -2.43 2.44 0.99
CA LYS A 110 -3.23 2.62 2.20
C LYS A 110 -2.35 3.17 3.32
N TRP A 111 -2.63 4.37 3.79
CA TRP A 111 -1.85 4.99 4.85
C TRP A 111 -1.96 4.23 6.19
N ASN A 112 -0.84 4.08 6.88
CA ASN A 112 -0.70 3.52 8.21
C ASN A 112 -0.35 4.62 9.22
N PRO A 113 -1.34 5.19 9.94
CA PRO A 113 -1.09 6.26 10.90
C PRO A 113 -0.23 5.82 12.11
N ARG A 114 -0.05 4.50 12.35
CA ARG A 114 0.69 3.99 13.53
C ARG A 114 0.24 4.70 14.81
N GLY A 115 1.17 5.20 15.63
CA GLY A 115 0.86 5.93 16.87
C GLY A 115 0.16 7.28 16.67
N SER A 116 0.25 7.90 15.48
CA SER A 116 -0.45 9.17 15.20
C SER A 116 -1.97 9.01 15.20
N ALA A 117 -2.47 7.79 14.98
CA ALA A 117 -3.91 7.50 15.03
C ALA A 117 -4.56 7.93 16.35
N THR A 118 -3.82 7.79 17.45
CA THR A 118 -4.28 8.18 18.79
C THR A 118 -3.82 9.59 19.14
N ALA A 119 -2.58 9.95 18.80
CA ALA A 119 -2.01 11.25 19.19
C ALA A 119 -2.70 12.44 18.51
N ASP A 120 -3.12 12.28 17.24
CA ASP A 120 -3.62 13.38 16.41
C ASP A 120 -5.14 13.29 16.18
N GLN A 121 -5.83 12.40 16.88
CA GLN A 121 -7.26 12.12 16.66
C GLN A 121 -8.12 13.39 16.81
N ASP A 122 -7.91 14.16 17.88
CA ASP A 122 -8.68 15.38 18.14
C ASP A 122 -8.45 16.43 17.05
N THR A 123 -7.22 16.55 16.55
CA THR A 123 -6.89 17.43 15.43
C THR A 123 -7.65 17.01 14.16
N TRP A 124 -7.73 15.71 13.87
CA TRP A 124 -8.46 15.23 12.70
C TRP A 124 -9.98 15.39 12.85
N LEU A 125 -10.52 15.22 14.06
CA LEU A 125 -11.93 15.48 14.33
C LEU A 125 -12.29 16.96 14.17
N ALA A 126 -11.41 17.86 14.62
CA ALA A 126 -11.59 19.29 14.43
C ALA A 126 -11.62 19.67 12.94
N VAL A 127 -10.70 19.14 12.13
CA VAL A 127 -10.71 19.35 10.67
C VAL A 127 -11.95 18.73 10.02
N ALA A 128 -12.35 17.54 10.45
CA ALA A 128 -13.50 16.82 9.88
C ALA A 128 -14.84 17.54 10.07
N ALA A 129 -14.94 18.49 11.03
CA ALA A 129 -16.17 19.23 11.33
C ALA A 129 -16.81 19.85 10.08
N ASP A 130 -16.00 20.33 9.14
CA ASP A 130 -16.46 20.99 7.90
C ASP A 130 -16.75 20.01 6.75
N TYR A 131 -16.46 18.71 6.90
CA TYR A 131 -16.50 17.72 5.82
C TYR A 131 -17.50 16.59 6.06
N TRP A 132 -18.25 16.60 7.15
CA TRP A 132 -19.18 15.52 7.47
C TRP A 132 -20.34 15.43 6.47
N GLU A 133 -20.50 14.24 5.93
CA GLU A 133 -21.61 13.85 5.06
C GLU A 133 -22.24 12.58 5.62
N GLU A 134 -23.56 12.61 5.83
CA GLU A 134 -24.31 11.41 6.20
C GLU A 134 -24.43 10.48 4.98
N LEU A 135 -23.92 9.25 5.12
CA LEU A 135 -24.00 8.25 4.05
C LEU A 135 -25.29 7.44 4.12
N ARG A 136 -25.75 7.20 5.36
CA ARG A 136 -27.01 6.53 5.72
C ARG A 136 -27.26 6.76 7.22
N PRO A 137 -28.50 6.53 7.72
CA PRO A 137 -28.79 6.62 9.15
C PRO A 137 -27.75 5.87 9.99
N GLY A 138 -27.19 6.57 10.96
CA GLY A 138 -26.18 6.05 11.88
C GLY A 138 -24.77 5.86 11.30
N LYS A 139 -24.49 6.37 10.10
CA LYS A 139 -23.15 6.37 9.49
C LYS A 139 -22.88 7.64 8.69
N ARG A 140 -21.86 8.39 9.11
CA ARG A 140 -21.33 9.54 8.37
C ARG A 140 -19.85 9.37 8.04
N GLN A 141 -19.38 10.08 7.03
CA GLN A 141 -17.97 10.16 6.68
C GLN A 141 -17.53 11.61 6.56
N ALA A 142 -16.26 11.87 6.83
CA ALA A 142 -15.58 13.09 6.44
C ALA A 142 -14.44 12.72 5.50
N LEU A 143 -14.40 13.36 4.32
CA LEU A 143 -13.42 13.12 3.27
C LEU A 143 -12.74 14.42 2.89
N TRP A 144 -11.42 14.50 3.07
CA TRP A 144 -10.64 15.67 2.66
C TRP A 144 -9.23 15.26 2.21
N THR A 145 -8.48 16.20 1.67
CA THR A 145 -7.10 15.97 1.23
C THR A 145 -6.12 16.82 2.04
N GLN A 146 -4.95 16.26 2.32
CA GLN A 146 -3.81 16.95 2.89
C GLN A 146 -2.62 16.83 1.95
N THR A 147 -1.81 17.88 1.91
CA THR A 147 -0.50 17.84 1.29
C THR A 147 0.52 17.50 2.37
N VAL A 148 1.34 16.47 2.15
CA VAL A 148 2.35 16.03 3.11
C VAL A 148 3.70 15.87 2.44
N SER A 149 4.76 16.25 3.15
CA SER A 149 6.13 16.01 2.72
C SER A 149 6.58 14.61 3.16
N ILE A 150 7.19 13.87 2.24
CA ILE A 150 7.94 12.64 2.51
C ILE A 150 9.40 12.84 2.09
N ARG A 151 10.32 12.09 2.68
CA ARG A 151 11.74 12.16 2.33
C ARG A 151 12.29 10.78 2.06
N ASP A 152 13.21 10.69 1.09
CA ASP A 152 14.02 9.48 0.95
C ASP A 152 15.19 9.48 1.94
N ASP A 153 15.97 8.40 1.90
CA ASP A 153 17.13 8.20 2.77
C ASP A 153 18.23 9.24 2.52
N THR A 154 18.25 9.86 1.33
CA THR A 154 19.16 10.96 0.96
C THR A 154 18.62 12.35 1.31
N LYS A 155 17.47 12.42 1.99
CA LYS A 155 16.78 13.65 2.42
C LYS A 155 16.19 14.49 1.29
N VAL A 156 16.08 13.95 0.08
CA VAL A 156 15.30 14.59 -0.99
C VAL A 156 13.84 14.58 -0.57
N GLU A 157 13.19 15.74 -0.67
CA GLU A 157 11.79 15.93 -0.29
C GLU A 157 10.87 15.77 -1.49
N TYR A 158 9.79 15.03 -1.29
CA TYR A 158 8.71 14.87 -2.25
C TYR A 158 7.40 15.31 -1.59
N VAL A 159 6.56 15.99 -2.36
CA VAL A 159 5.26 16.48 -1.90
C VAL A 159 4.17 15.57 -2.45
N VAL A 160 3.46 14.88 -1.55
CA VAL A 160 2.44 13.91 -1.92
C VAL A 160 1.07 14.31 -1.37
N LYS A 161 0.01 13.82 -2.01
CA LYS A 161 -1.36 14.00 -1.53
C LYS A 161 -1.76 12.82 -0.66
N ARG A 162 -2.21 13.11 0.56
CA ARG A 162 -2.87 12.16 1.45
C ARG A 162 -4.37 12.40 1.42
N VAL A 163 -5.14 11.37 1.10
CA VAL A 163 -6.61 11.40 1.21
C VAL A 163 -6.99 10.92 2.60
N MET A 164 -7.65 11.76 3.38
CA MET A 164 -8.12 11.48 4.72
C MET A 164 -9.58 11.06 4.65
N ARG A 165 -9.92 9.92 5.26
CA ARG A 165 -11.30 9.44 5.38
C ARG A 165 -11.58 9.02 6.81
N LEU A 166 -12.34 9.84 7.53
CA LEU A 166 -12.88 9.50 8.84
C LEU A 166 -14.29 8.96 8.67
N VAL A 167 -14.62 7.93 9.43
CA VAL A 167 -15.95 7.31 9.41
C VAL A 167 -16.42 7.23 10.85
N GLU A 168 -17.58 7.83 11.11
CA GLU A 168 -18.28 7.68 12.38
C GLU A 168 -19.48 6.76 12.18
N ARG A 169 -19.71 5.86 13.14
CA ARG A 169 -20.86 4.97 13.18
C ARG A 169 -21.47 5.07 14.57
N THR A 170 -22.77 5.35 14.63
CA THR A 170 -23.55 5.35 15.88
C THR A 170 -24.45 4.12 15.98
N ALA A 171 -24.73 3.47 14.84
CA ALA A 171 -25.28 2.13 14.75
C ALA A 171 -24.20 1.10 15.06
N ASP A 172 -24.53 0.09 15.86
CA ASP A 172 -23.60 -1.00 16.15
C ASP A 172 -23.51 -1.99 14.97
N ARG A 173 -22.94 -3.17 15.19
CA ARG A 173 -22.77 -4.16 14.11
C ARG A 173 -24.10 -4.83 13.73
N ASP A 174 -25.12 -4.71 14.57
CA ASP A 174 -26.43 -5.35 14.49
C ASP A 174 -27.58 -4.35 14.25
N GLY A 175 -27.38 -3.05 14.46
CA GLY A 175 -28.37 -2.00 14.18
C GLY A 175 -28.09 -0.68 14.86
#